data_AF-A0A3B9YG53-F1
#
_entry.id   AF-A0A3B9YG53-F1
#
_cell.length_a   1.000
_cell.length_b   1.000
_cell.length_c   1.000
_cell.angle_alpha   90.00
_cell.angle_beta   90.00
_cell.angle_gamma   90.00
#
_symmetry.space_group_name_H-M   'P 1'
#
loop_
_entity.id
_entity.type
_entity.pdbx_description
1 polymer ?
#
loop_
_entity_poly.entity_id
_entity_poly.type
_entity_poly.pdbx_seq_one_letter_code
_entity_poly.pdbx_strand_id
1 'polypeptide(L)'
;MLDMIFLTGAIPSRFGIAENKKLDIETYFLPARGKNRNAEAPALEMTKWFDTNYHYLVPEWTSNAHFPLGDTKLFNEFKEAKDLGVRTVPKLIGPLTSLFLGKRKGHGFSRLELLPGLLKTYTKIRNEEVRERLKHVAEEDFQRHSPFPERRETQRKALDLPMSPTTTGVRDIHSPRIPSADEITGQLRSAAKVLPPENIWVNPDCGLKTRDWPETTASLKNMVAAAKKMRGAEI
;
A
#
# COMPACT_ATOMS: atom_id res chain seq x y z
N MET A 1 -3.23 9.07 2.54
CA MET A 1 -2.10 10.02 2.59
C MET A 1 -1.97 10.66 3.96
N LEU A 2 -3.05 11.19 4.55
CA LEU A 2 -2.99 11.74 5.91
C LEU A 2 -2.43 10.74 6.94
N ASP A 3 -2.91 9.49 6.95
CA ASP A 3 -2.33 8.43 7.79
C ASP A 3 -0.82 8.26 7.57
N MET A 4 -0.32 8.43 6.34
CA MET A 4 1.11 8.35 6.06
C MET A 4 1.87 9.54 6.63
N ILE A 5 1.29 10.75 6.59
CA ILE A 5 1.87 11.95 7.20
C ILE A 5 2.04 11.73 8.71
N PHE A 6 1.02 11.17 9.37
CA PHE A 6 1.09 10.84 10.80
C PHE A 6 2.07 9.70 11.10
N LEU A 7 1.99 8.60 10.33
CA LEU A 7 2.88 7.45 10.49
C LEU A 7 4.36 7.84 10.38
N THR A 8 4.71 8.70 9.41
CA THR A 8 6.09 9.15 9.21
C THR A 8 6.46 10.41 9.99
N GLY A 9 5.55 10.90 10.85
CA GLY A 9 5.79 12.09 11.67
C GLY A 9 5.98 13.37 10.86
N ALA A 10 5.61 13.37 9.59
CA ALA A 10 5.79 14.46 8.62
C ALA A 10 4.79 15.61 8.80
N ILE A 11 4.37 15.88 10.03
CA ILE A 11 3.33 16.85 10.36
C ILE A 11 3.94 18.26 10.30
N PRO A 12 3.38 19.20 9.54
CA PRO A 12 3.90 20.57 9.50
C PRO A 12 3.88 21.23 10.88
N SER A 13 5.00 21.87 11.25
CA SER A 13 5.20 22.48 12.57
C SER A 13 4.15 23.53 12.94
N ARG A 14 3.55 24.21 11.95
CA ARG A 14 2.45 25.19 12.18
C ARG A 14 1.23 24.62 12.90
N PHE A 15 1.05 23.29 12.91
CA PHE A 15 -0.05 22.66 13.63
C PHE A 15 0.24 22.52 15.14
N GLY A 16 1.46 22.84 15.60
CA GLY A 16 1.83 22.80 17.02
C GLY A 16 1.75 21.41 17.65
N ILE A 17 1.80 20.35 16.84
CA ILE A 17 1.71 18.97 17.29
C ILE A 17 3.12 18.52 17.65
N ALA A 18 3.39 18.35 18.95
CA ALA A 18 4.67 17.86 19.42
C ALA A 18 4.91 16.41 18.95
N GLU A 19 6.15 16.08 18.58
CA GLU A 19 6.52 14.77 18.02
C GLU A 19 6.14 13.58 18.91
N ASN A 20 6.14 13.77 20.24
CA ASN A 20 5.81 12.73 21.22
C ASN A 20 4.37 12.84 21.75
N LYS A 21 3.55 13.74 21.22
CA LYS A 21 2.16 13.87 21.67
C LYS A 21 1.40 12.63 21.23
N LYS A 22 0.67 12.01 22.17
CA LYS A 22 -0.29 10.96 21.84
C LYS A 22 -1.32 11.53 20.87
N LEU A 23 -1.38 10.96 19.67
CA LEU A 23 -2.32 11.38 18.64
C LEU A 23 -3.74 11.00 19.06
N ASP A 24 -4.61 11.99 19.11
CA ASP A 24 -6.05 11.84 19.29
C ASP A 24 -6.78 12.30 18.02
N ILE A 25 -8.10 12.09 18.01
CA ILE A 25 -8.95 12.41 16.86
C ILE A 25 -8.91 13.90 16.50
N GLU A 26 -8.78 14.78 17.50
CA GLU A 26 -8.69 16.23 17.29
C GLU A 26 -7.39 16.61 16.60
N THR A 27 -6.27 16.06 17.09
CA THR A 27 -4.94 16.24 16.53
C THR A 27 -4.87 15.70 15.10
N TYR A 28 -5.56 14.58 14.81
CA TYR A 28 -5.66 14.01 13.47
C TYR A 28 -6.45 14.90 12.50
N PHE A 29 -7.57 15.46 12.94
CA PHE A 29 -8.41 16.30 12.08
C PHE A 29 -7.90 17.73 11.91
N LEU A 30 -6.99 18.19 12.77
CA LEU A 30 -6.43 19.54 12.67
C LEU A 30 -5.71 19.77 11.31
N PRO A 31 -4.76 18.92 10.85
CA PRO A 31 -4.22 19.05 9.49
C PRO A 31 -5.24 18.80 8.38
N ALA A 32 -6.32 18.06 8.66
CA ALA A 32 -7.32 17.70 7.67
C ALA A 32 -8.32 18.81 7.37
N ARG A 33 -8.72 19.58 8.37
CA ARG A 33 -9.83 20.55 8.29
C ARG A 33 -9.46 21.95 8.79
N GLY A 34 -8.29 22.11 9.39
CA GLY A 34 -7.90 23.33 10.09
C GLY A 34 -8.65 23.49 11.41
N LYS A 35 -8.22 24.45 12.23
CA LYS A 35 -8.87 24.74 13.52
C LYS A 35 -10.18 25.53 13.30
N ASN A 36 -10.08 26.68 12.63
CA ASN A 36 -11.18 27.64 12.39
C ASN A 36 -11.01 28.29 10.99
N ARG A 37 -12.07 28.90 10.42
CA ARG A 37 -12.02 29.62 9.12
C ARG A 37 -10.98 30.75 9.04
N ASN A 38 -10.60 31.34 10.18
CA ASN A 38 -9.63 32.44 10.30
C ASN A 38 -8.32 32.01 11.02
N ALA A 39 -8.01 30.71 11.04
CA ALA A 39 -6.94 30.18 11.90
C ALA A 39 -5.52 30.43 11.37
N GLU A 40 -4.58 30.61 12.31
CA GLU A 40 -3.12 30.65 12.11
C GLU A 40 -2.55 29.36 11.49
N ALA A 41 -3.32 28.25 11.56
CA ALA A 41 -2.96 26.94 10.99
C ALA A 41 -4.04 26.46 10.00
N PRO A 42 -4.00 26.90 8.73
CA PRO A 42 -4.90 26.40 7.70
C PRO A 42 -4.67 24.91 7.44
N ALA A 43 -5.75 24.22 7.03
CA ALA A 43 -5.72 22.83 6.62
C ALA A 43 -4.65 22.57 5.55
N LEU A 44 -4.19 21.32 5.45
CA LEU A 44 -3.39 20.90 4.32
C LEU A 44 -4.19 21.04 3.02
N GLU A 45 -3.49 21.36 1.94
CA GLU A 45 -4.09 21.37 0.61
C GLU A 45 -4.67 19.98 0.27
N MET A 46 -5.83 19.96 -0.37
CA MET A 46 -6.41 18.74 -0.95
C MET A 46 -6.35 18.80 -2.47
N THR A 47 -5.97 17.69 -3.10
CA THR A 47 -6.03 17.55 -4.56
C THR A 47 -6.48 16.15 -4.96
N LYS A 48 -6.85 15.97 -6.24
CA LYS A 48 -7.30 14.68 -6.76
C LYS A 48 -6.19 13.64 -6.67
N TRP A 49 -6.57 12.44 -6.23
CA TRP A 49 -5.72 11.26 -6.27
C TRP A 49 -5.70 10.73 -7.69
N PHE A 50 -4.66 11.10 -8.44
CA PHE A 50 -4.51 10.80 -9.86
C PHE A 50 -5.74 11.25 -10.66
N ASP A 51 -6.25 10.40 -11.55
CA ASP A 51 -7.42 10.60 -12.40
C ASP A 51 -8.74 10.20 -11.72
N THR A 52 -8.72 9.91 -10.41
CA THR A 52 -9.93 9.56 -9.65
C THR A 52 -10.66 10.80 -9.10
N ASN A 53 -11.90 10.59 -8.63
CA ASN A 53 -12.63 11.62 -7.86
C ASN A 53 -12.29 11.62 -6.37
N TYR A 54 -11.43 10.70 -5.91
CA TYR A 54 -10.95 10.70 -4.53
C TYR A 54 -9.93 11.84 -4.35
N HIS A 55 -9.95 12.49 -3.18
CA HIS A 55 -9.01 13.55 -2.85
C HIS A 55 -8.08 13.10 -1.72
N TYR A 56 -6.83 13.56 -1.77
CA TYR A 56 -5.87 13.34 -0.69
C TYR A 56 -5.30 14.65 -0.19
N LEU A 57 -4.89 14.66 1.08
CA LEU A 57 -4.19 15.78 1.70
C LEU A 57 -2.72 15.74 1.28
N VAL A 58 -2.27 16.80 0.64
CA VAL A 58 -0.95 16.96 0.04
C VAL A 58 0.08 17.13 1.15
N PRO A 59 1.07 16.21 1.27
CA PRO A 59 2.17 16.38 2.22
C PRO A 59 2.98 17.63 1.91
N GLU A 60 3.56 18.24 2.94
CA GLU A 60 4.37 19.45 2.80
C GLU A 60 5.79 19.20 3.26
N TRP A 61 6.73 19.55 2.39
CA TRP A 61 8.15 19.27 2.56
C TRP A 61 8.92 20.56 2.77
N THR A 62 9.74 20.63 3.81
CA THR A 62 10.77 21.65 3.99
C THR A 62 12.15 21.01 3.84
N SER A 63 13.20 21.80 3.61
CA SER A 63 14.58 21.30 3.50
C SER A 63 15.07 20.62 4.78
N ASN A 64 14.52 21.03 5.92
CA ASN A 64 14.77 20.46 7.25
C ASN A 64 13.63 19.52 7.71
N ALA A 65 12.90 18.89 6.80
CA ALA A 65 11.87 17.92 7.18
C ALA A 65 12.51 16.72 7.89
N HIS A 66 11.97 16.37 9.05
CA HIS A 66 12.37 15.20 9.83
C HIS A 66 11.21 14.20 9.85
N PHE A 67 11.54 12.91 9.96
CA PHE A 67 10.57 11.83 9.83
C PHE A 67 10.62 10.88 11.05
N PRO A 68 10.20 11.30 12.25
CA PRO A 68 10.06 10.36 13.35
C PRO A 68 8.97 9.33 13.03
N LEU A 69 9.00 8.16 13.68
CA LEU A 69 7.86 7.24 13.59
C LEU A 69 6.75 7.83 14.47
N GLY A 70 5.77 8.49 13.84
CA GLY A 70 4.86 9.40 14.55
C GLY A 70 3.55 8.77 15.04
N ASP A 71 3.11 7.67 14.45
CA ASP A 71 1.84 7.02 14.79
C ASP A 71 1.97 5.49 14.84
N THR A 72 1.06 4.86 15.59
CA THR A 72 1.00 3.41 15.78
C THR A 72 -0.21 2.74 15.12
N LYS A 73 -1.14 3.49 14.51
CA LYS A 73 -2.38 2.97 13.90
C LYS A 73 -2.15 1.75 13.02
N LEU A 74 -1.18 1.80 12.12
CA LEU A 74 -0.82 0.69 11.22
C LEU A 74 -0.55 -0.62 11.99
N PHE A 75 0.24 -0.52 13.06
CA PHE A 75 0.63 -1.68 13.87
C PHE A 75 -0.54 -2.17 14.71
N ASN A 76 -1.33 -1.24 15.25
CA ASN A 76 -2.52 -1.57 16.06
C ASN A 76 -3.58 -2.29 15.23
N GLU A 77 -3.90 -1.81 14.03
CA GLU A 77 -4.86 -2.45 13.12
C GLU A 77 -4.36 -3.81 12.63
N PHE A 78 -3.07 -3.94 12.34
CA PHE A 78 -2.48 -5.22 11.97
C PHE A 78 -2.56 -6.22 13.14
N LYS A 79 -2.23 -5.78 14.36
CA LYS A 79 -2.33 -6.60 15.57
C LYS A 79 -3.77 -7.01 15.85
N GLU A 80 -4.71 -6.07 15.78
CA GLU A 80 -6.14 -6.33 15.97
C GLU A 80 -6.64 -7.41 15.00
N ALA A 81 -6.34 -7.29 13.70
CA ALA A 81 -6.71 -8.31 12.73
C ALA A 81 -6.07 -9.67 13.03
N LYS A 82 -4.79 -9.68 13.43
CA LYS A 82 -4.07 -10.90 13.81
C LYS A 82 -4.70 -11.57 15.05
N ASP A 83 -5.06 -10.80 16.07
CA ASP A 83 -5.70 -11.29 17.29
C ASP A 83 -7.10 -11.89 17.00
N LEU A 84 -7.78 -11.38 15.97
CA LEU A 84 -9.03 -11.94 15.44
C LEU A 84 -8.81 -13.17 14.53
N GLY A 85 -7.58 -13.64 14.36
CA GLY A 85 -7.23 -14.78 13.49
C GLY A 85 -7.27 -14.45 12.00
N VAL A 86 -7.37 -13.17 11.61
CA VAL A 86 -7.43 -12.72 10.22
C VAL A 86 -6.05 -12.35 9.72
N ARG A 87 -5.53 -13.13 8.76
CA ARG A 87 -4.27 -12.79 8.07
C ARG A 87 -4.48 -11.61 7.13
N THR A 88 -3.85 -10.48 7.42
CA THR A 88 -3.91 -9.26 6.60
C THR A 88 -2.55 -8.95 5.96
N VAL A 89 -2.57 -8.08 4.95
CA VAL A 89 -1.36 -7.53 4.31
C VAL A 89 -1.41 -6.01 4.46
N PRO A 90 -0.58 -5.41 5.33
CA PRO A 90 -0.50 -3.96 5.47
C PRO A 90 -0.19 -3.29 4.13
N LYS A 91 -0.91 -2.20 3.81
CA LYS A 91 -0.71 -1.42 2.58
C LYS A 91 -0.13 -0.07 2.93
N LEU A 92 1.05 0.22 2.36
CA LEU A 92 1.77 1.48 2.53
C LEU A 92 1.88 2.20 1.20
N ILE A 93 1.85 3.54 1.24
CA ILE A 93 2.29 4.34 0.11
C ILE A 93 3.82 4.25 0.07
N GLY A 94 4.42 4.00 -1.10
CA GLY A 94 5.88 3.93 -1.23
C GLY A 94 6.56 5.26 -0.89
N PRO A 95 7.82 5.25 -0.41
CA PRO A 95 8.50 6.47 0.04
C PRO A 95 8.70 7.49 -1.10
N LEU A 96 9.04 7.02 -2.31
CA LEU A 96 9.12 7.90 -3.48
C LEU A 96 7.76 8.51 -3.81
N THR A 97 6.71 7.70 -3.91
CA THR A 97 5.35 8.19 -4.16
C THR A 97 4.91 9.21 -3.12
N SER A 98 5.20 8.97 -1.83
CA SER A 98 4.91 9.91 -0.75
C SER A 98 5.58 11.27 -1.01
N LEU A 99 6.89 11.28 -1.31
CA LEU A 99 7.63 12.50 -1.62
C LEU A 99 7.05 13.21 -2.86
N PHE A 100 6.83 12.49 -3.96
CA PHE A 100 6.40 13.08 -5.23
C PHE A 100 4.95 13.57 -5.23
N LEU A 101 4.08 13.00 -4.39
CA LEU A 101 2.72 13.50 -4.16
C LEU A 101 2.66 14.67 -3.17
N GLY A 102 3.77 15.03 -2.53
CA GLY A 102 3.86 16.24 -1.69
C GLY A 102 4.45 17.45 -2.40
N LYS A 103 4.26 18.62 -1.80
CA LYS A 103 4.74 19.92 -2.28
C LYS A 103 5.88 20.44 -1.42
N ARG A 104 6.88 21.05 -2.08
CA ARG A 104 7.93 21.78 -1.38
C ARG A 104 7.37 23.10 -0.83
N LYS A 105 7.78 23.43 0.38
CA LYS A 105 7.61 24.72 1.04
C LYS A 105 9.01 25.32 1.20
N GLY A 106 9.27 26.39 0.46
CA GLY A 106 10.60 26.99 0.32
C GLY A 106 11.30 26.61 -1.00
N HIS A 107 12.53 27.09 -1.16
CA HIS A 107 13.33 26.99 -2.38
C HIS A 107 14.66 26.27 -2.13
N GLY A 108 15.39 25.92 -3.19
CA GLY A 108 16.78 25.48 -3.08
C GLY A 108 17.04 24.02 -2.68
N PHE A 109 16.02 23.17 -2.57
CA PHE A 109 16.20 21.74 -2.28
C PHE A 109 15.32 20.84 -3.16
N SER A 110 15.80 19.64 -3.44
CA SER A 110 15.05 18.57 -4.12
C SER A 110 14.29 17.71 -3.11
N ARG A 111 13.10 17.24 -3.47
CA ARG A 111 12.34 16.28 -2.65
C ARG A 111 13.11 14.98 -2.41
N LEU A 112 13.98 14.60 -3.36
CA LEU A 112 14.80 13.40 -3.24
C LEU A 112 15.86 13.50 -2.14
N GLU A 113 16.28 14.71 -1.76
CA GLU A 113 17.22 14.91 -0.64
C GLU A 113 16.60 14.48 0.70
N LEU A 114 15.27 14.41 0.80
CA LEU A 114 14.56 13.94 1.98
C LEU A 114 14.45 12.40 2.04
N LEU A 115 14.75 11.70 0.95
CA LEU A 115 14.59 10.25 0.84
C LEU A 115 15.42 9.49 1.89
N PRO A 116 16.71 9.81 2.17
CA PRO A 116 17.47 9.11 3.19
C PRO A 116 16.82 9.19 4.58
N GLY A 117 16.28 10.36 4.95
CA GLY A 117 15.56 10.55 6.21
C GLY A 117 14.28 9.73 6.27
N LEU A 118 13.47 9.79 5.21
CA LEU A 118 12.22 9.04 5.12
C LEU A 118 12.47 7.52 5.13
N LEU A 119 13.49 7.04 4.42
CA LEU A 119 13.85 5.62 4.39
C LEU A 119 14.22 5.11 5.77
N LYS A 120 14.90 5.89 6.62
CA LYS A 120 15.18 5.50 8.01
C LYS A 120 13.88 5.17 8.75
N THR A 121 12.82 5.95 8.56
CA THR A 121 11.50 5.72 9.16
C THR A 121 10.81 4.50 8.59
N TYR A 122 10.81 4.33 7.26
CA TYR A 122 10.29 3.13 6.62
C TYR A 122 11.02 1.88 7.09
N THR A 123 12.32 1.98 7.38
CA THR A 123 13.02 0.83 7.96
C THR A 123 12.46 0.45 9.31
N LYS A 124 11.86 1.35 10.11
CA LYS A 124 11.24 1.03 11.41
C LYS A 124 9.88 0.34 11.26
N ILE A 125 9.23 0.45 10.10
CA ILE A 125 7.98 -0.24 9.77
C ILE A 125 8.35 -1.67 9.34
N ARG A 126 8.71 -2.53 10.30
CA ARG A 126 9.24 -3.87 10.07
C ARG A 126 8.19 -4.95 10.30
N ASN A 127 8.29 -6.00 9.50
CA ASN A 127 7.86 -7.33 9.91
C ASN A 127 9.12 -8.07 10.41
N GLU A 128 9.19 -8.35 11.71
CA GLU A 128 10.38 -8.99 12.32
C GLU A 128 10.64 -10.39 11.74
N GLU A 129 9.62 -11.16 11.36
CA GLU A 129 9.79 -12.46 10.71
C GLU A 129 10.53 -12.33 9.38
N VAL A 130 10.18 -11.31 8.58
CA VAL A 130 10.90 -11.02 7.33
C VAL A 130 12.33 -10.56 7.62
N ARG A 131 12.56 -9.80 8.69
CA ARG A 131 13.90 -9.36 9.07
C ARG A 131 14.78 -10.50 9.55
N GLU A 132 14.25 -11.40 10.37
CA GLU A 132 14.95 -12.62 10.77
C GLU A 132 15.33 -13.45 9.55
N ARG A 133 14.42 -13.63 8.57
CA ARG A 133 14.76 -14.28 7.31
C ARG A 133 15.87 -13.56 6.54
N LEU A 134 15.82 -12.22 6.49
CA LEU A 134 16.84 -11.42 5.81
C LEU A 134 18.21 -11.43 6.52
N LYS A 135 18.29 -11.65 7.83
CA LYS A 135 19.57 -11.78 8.56
C LYS A 135 20.39 -12.99 8.11
N HIS A 136 19.73 -13.99 7.56
CA HIS A 136 20.37 -15.19 7.02
C HIS A 136 20.84 -15.01 5.57
N VAL A 137 20.62 -13.83 4.97
CA VAL A 137 21.14 -13.49 3.64
C VAL A 137 22.58 -13.02 3.79
N ALA A 138 23.52 -13.77 3.20
CA ALA A 138 24.95 -13.51 3.22
C ALA A 138 25.45 -12.90 1.89
N GLU A 139 26.71 -12.46 1.82
CA GLU A 139 27.28 -11.86 0.59
C GLU A 139 27.29 -12.86 -0.57
N GLU A 140 27.49 -14.14 -0.25
CA GLU A 140 27.45 -15.26 -1.18
C GLU A 140 26.06 -15.43 -1.81
N ASP A 141 24.98 -15.06 -1.11
CA ASP A 141 23.62 -15.11 -1.65
C ASP A 141 23.36 -14.05 -2.73
N PHE A 142 24.23 -13.04 -2.86
CA PHE A 142 24.20 -12.08 -3.96
C PHE A 142 25.06 -12.55 -5.14
N GLN A 143 25.98 -13.49 -4.91
CA GLN A 143 26.80 -14.09 -5.95
C GLN A 143 26.09 -15.28 -6.60
N ARG A 144 26.00 -15.26 -7.93
CA ARG A 144 25.35 -16.32 -8.70
C ARG A 144 26.44 -17.23 -9.26
N HIS A 145 26.67 -18.38 -8.61
CA HIS A 145 27.69 -19.34 -9.02
C HIS A 145 27.38 -20.04 -10.36
N SER A 146 26.10 -20.19 -10.69
CA SER A 146 25.67 -20.83 -11.95
C SER A 146 25.15 -19.81 -12.97
N PRO A 147 25.36 -20.04 -14.27
CA PRO A 147 24.75 -19.26 -15.34
C PRO A 147 23.22 -19.20 -15.22
N PHE A 148 22.62 -18.11 -15.69
CA PHE A 148 21.17 -17.89 -15.59
C PHE A 148 20.30 -19.05 -16.13
N PRO A 149 20.63 -19.69 -17.27
CA PRO A 149 19.84 -20.81 -17.79
C PRO A 149 19.72 -22.00 -16.84
N GLU A 150 20.82 -22.39 -16.16
CA GLU A 150 20.83 -23.49 -15.18
C GLU A 150 20.09 -23.13 -13.89
N ARG A 151 20.29 -21.90 -13.41
CA ARG A 151 19.57 -21.41 -12.22
C ARG A 151 18.08 -21.35 -12.46
N ARG A 152 17.65 -20.89 -13.64
CA ARG A 152 16.23 -20.81 -14.00
C ARG A 152 15.56 -22.19 -13.92
N GLU A 153 16.21 -23.24 -14.42
CA GLU A 153 15.67 -24.60 -14.36
C GLU A 153 15.59 -25.13 -12.92
N THR A 154 16.63 -24.89 -12.12
CA THR A 154 16.69 -25.30 -10.71
C THR A 154 15.68 -24.54 -9.85
N GLN A 155 15.59 -23.21 -10.03
CA GLN A 155 14.64 -22.35 -9.34
C GLN A 155 13.20 -22.68 -9.73
N ARG A 156 12.93 -23.01 -11.00
CA ARG A 156 11.61 -23.48 -11.44
C ARG A 156 11.23 -24.78 -10.75
N LYS A 157 12.16 -25.73 -10.61
CA LYS A 157 11.91 -27.00 -9.90
C LYS A 157 11.74 -26.84 -8.39
N ALA A 158 12.52 -25.96 -7.76
CA ALA A 158 12.57 -25.83 -6.30
C ALA A 158 11.54 -24.86 -5.73
N LEU A 159 11.25 -23.77 -6.43
CA LEU A 159 10.43 -22.69 -5.92
C LEU A 159 9.02 -22.68 -6.51
N ASP A 160 8.82 -23.36 -7.66
CA ASP A 160 7.54 -23.39 -8.39
C ASP A 160 6.95 -21.98 -8.57
N LEU A 161 7.84 -20.99 -8.77
CA LEU A 161 7.45 -19.60 -8.78
C LEU A 161 7.05 -19.14 -10.19
N PRO A 162 6.03 -18.28 -10.29
CA PRO A 162 5.70 -17.55 -11.49
C PRO A 162 6.88 -16.90 -12.20
N MET A 163 6.92 -16.96 -13.53
CA MET A 163 7.82 -16.10 -14.32
C MET A 163 7.56 -14.60 -14.08
N SER A 164 6.31 -14.23 -13.78
CA SER A 164 5.89 -12.90 -13.30
C SER A 164 4.63 -13.08 -12.45
N PRO A 165 4.58 -12.57 -11.20
CA PRO A 165 3.31 -12.47 -10.49
C PRO A 165 2.47 -11.38 -11.17
N THR A 166 1.49 -11.78 -11.98
CA THR A 166 0.55 -10.85 -12.60
C THR A 166 -0.69 -10.81 -11.74
N THR A 167 -0.93 -9.68 -11.07
CA THR A 167 -2.25 -9.43 -10.48
C THR A 167 -3.22 -9.17 -11.63
N THR A 168 -4.21 -10.05 -11.83
CA THR A 168 -5.28 -9.76 -12.77
C THR A 168 -6.29 -8.88 -12.05
N GLY A 169 -6.31 -7.59 -12.39
CA GLY A 169 -7.37 -6.67 -11.99
C GLY A 169 -8.67 -7.06 -12.68
N VAL A 170 -9.29 -8.15 -12.24
CA VAL A 170 -10.47 -8.76 -12.90
C VAL A 170 -11.75 -7.97 -12.65
N ARG A 171 -11.67 -6.96 -11.79
CA ARG A 171 -12.76 -6.04 -11.50
C ARG A 171 -12.26 -4.63 -11.70
N ASP A 172 -12.95 -3.91 -12.57
CA ASP A 172 -12.84 -2.46 -12.73
C ASP A 172 -13.60 -1.75 -11.60
N ILE A 173 -12.88 -1.18 -10.64
CA ILE A 173 -13.48 -0.39 -9.54
C ILE A 173 -14.06 0.94 -10.02
N HIS A 174 -13.71 1.42 -11.20
CA HIS A 174 -14.17 2.68 -11.79
C HIS A 174 -15.51 2.52 -12.54
N SER A 175 -15.98 1.29 -12.71
CA SER A 175 -17.33 0.95 -13.16
C SER A 175 -18.27 0.58 -12.00
N PRO A 176 -19.58 0.95 -12.05
CA PRO A 176 -20.59 0.44 -11.11
C PRO A 176 -21.00 -1.01 -11.41
N ARG A 177 -20.46 -1.63 -12.46
CA ARG A 177 -20.81 -3.00 -12.86
C ARG A 177 -20.35 -4.00 -11.82
N ILE A 178 -21.22 -4.96 -11.52
CA ILE A 178 -20.92 -6.13 -10.69
C ILE A 178 -20.78 -7.33 -11.63
N PRO A 179 -19.56 -7.70 -12.07
CA PRO A 179 -19.38 -8.85 -12.96
C PRO A 179 -19.77 -10.15 -12.25
N SER A 180 -20.39 -11.07 -12.97
CA SER A 180 -20.80 -12.37 -12.41
C SER A 180 -19.59 -13.27 -12.18
N ALA A 181 -19.74 -14.26 -11.31
CA ALA A 181 -18.67 -15.24 -11.07
C ALA A 181 -18.28 -15.99 -12.36
N ASP A 182 -19.24 -16.28 -13.25
CA ASP A 182 -18.97 -16.96 -14.52
C ASP A 182 -18.22 -16.07 -15.52
N GLU A 183 -18.55 -14.77 -15.58
CA GLU A 183 -17.81 -13.81 -16.39
C GLU A 183 -16.34 -13.73 -15.94
N ILE A 184 -16.12 -13.55 -14.63
CA ILE A 184 -14.77 -13.51 -14.04
C ILE A 184 -14.04 -14.83 -14.32
N THR A 185 -14.71 -15.97 -14.16
CA THR A 185 -14.12 -17.29 -14.45
C THR A 185 -13.73 -17.43 -15.91
N GLY A 186 -14.53 -16.88 -16.84
CA GLY A 186 -14.21 -16.82 -18.27
C GLY A 186 -12.93 -16.02 -18.54
N GLN A 187 -12.77 -14.86 -17.91
CA GLN A 187 -11.55 -14.06 -18.00
C GLN A 187 -10.34 -14.80 -17.42
N LEU A 188 -10.50 -15.45 -16.27
CA LEU A 188 -9.43 -16.25 -15.63
C LEU A 188 -9.01 -17.44 -16.50
N ARG A 189 -9.96 -18.12 -17.16
CA ARG A 189 -9.64 -19.17 -18.14
C ARG A 189 -8.84 -18.64 -19.33
N SER A 190 -9.18 -17.46 -19.83
CA SER A 190 -8.41 -16.82 -20.90
C SER A 190 -7.00 -16.46 -20.45
N ALA A 191 -6.84 -15.93 -19.23
CA ALA A 191 -5.52 -15.67 -18.66
C ALA A 191 -4.71 -16.96 -18.46
N ALA A 192 -5.34 -18.03 -17.99
CA ALA A 192 -4.70 -19.34 -17.77
C ALA A 192 -4.20 -20.02 -19.06
N LYS A 193 -4.65 -19.59 -20.25
CA LYS A 193 -4.12 -20.07 -21.54
C LYS A 193 -2.70 -19.56 -21.82
N VAL A 194 -2.31 -18.44 -21.20
CA VAL A 194 -1.05 -17.74 -21.48
C VAL A 194 -0.18 -17.54 -20.23
N LEU A 195 -0.77 -17.67 -19.04
CA LEU A 195 -0.08 -17.61 -17.76
C LEU A 195 -0.34 -18.90 -16.98
N PRO A 196 0.69 -19.48 -16.35
CA PRO A 196 0.49 -20.56 -15.38
C PRO A 196 -0.50 -20.14 -14.28
N PRO A 197 -1.46 -21.00 -13.87
CA PRO A 197 -2.50 -20.66 -12.90
C PRO A 197 -1.99 -20.13 -11.56
N GLU A 198 -0.86 -20.64 -11.08
CA GLU A 198 -0.15 -20.22 -9.87
C GLU A 198 0.37 -18.77 -9.95
N ASN A 199 0.34 -18.16 -11.14
CA ASN A 199 0.74 -16.78 -11.40
C ASN A 199 -0.44 -15.80 -11.41
N ILE A 200 -1.67 -16.31 -11.23
CA ILE A 200 -2.90 -15.55 -11.40
C ILE A 200 -3.50 -15.25 -10.03
N TRP A 201 -3.42 -13.99 -9.61
CA TRP A 201 -4.11 -13.50 -8.41
C TRP A 201 -5.36 -12.71 -8.77
N VAL A 202 -6.51 -13.20 -8.32
CA VAL A 202 -7.81 -12.55 -8.43
C VAL A 202 -7.88 -11.40 -7.43
N ASN A 203 -7.78 -10.16 -7.90
CA ASN A 203 -7.84 -8.95 -7.08
C ASN A 203 -8.64 -7.85 -7.81
N PRO A 204 -9.17 -6.85 -7.08
CA PRO A 204 -9.66 -5.64 -7.73
C PRO A 204 -8.47 -4.91 -8.36
N ASP A 205 -8.72 -4.19 -9.45
CA ASP A 205 -7.71 -3.38 -10.15
C ASP A 205 -7.13 -2.24 -9.28
N CYS A 206 -7.95 -1.67 -8.40
CA CYS A 206 -7.57 -0.62 -7.47
C CYS A 206 -8.35 -0.71 -6.13
N GLY A 207 -8.07 0.19 -5.19
CA GLY A 207 -8.67 0.20 -3.85
C GLY A 207 -10.16 0.50 -3.87
N LEU A 208 -10.94 -0.20 -3.05
CA LEU A 208 -12.41 -0.19 -3.06
C LEU A 208 -13.06 1.07 -2.44
N LYS A 209 -12.30 2.17 -2.26
CA LYS A 209 -12.67 3.31 -1.41
C LYS A 209 -13.79 4.20 -1.98
N THR A 210 -14.12 4.04 -3.25
CA THR A 210 -15.06 4.92 -3.98
C THR A 210 -16.38 4.22 -4.29
N ARG A 211 -16.69 3.12 -3.60
CA ARG A 211 -17.86 2.27 -3.84
C ARG A 211 -18.63 1.96 -2.57
N ASP A 212 -19.92 1.74 -2.74
CA ASP A 212 -20.83 1.41 -1.65
C ASP A 212 -20.73 -0.07 -1.25
N TRP A 213 -21.18 -0.36 -0.02
CA TRP A 213 -21.09 -1.68 0.56
C TRP A 213 -21.83 -2.77 -0.22
N PRO A 214 -23.07 -2.57 -0.72
CA PRO A 214 -23.79 -3.62 -1.43
C PRO A 214 -23.06 -4.07 -2.70
N GLU A 215 -22.63 -3.12 -3.54
CA GLU A 215 -21.92 -3.41 -4.79
C GLU A 215 -20.54 -4.04 -4.55
N THR A 216 -19.81 -3.52 -3.55
CA THR A 216 -18.47 -3.99 -3.20
C THR A 216 -18.54 -5.42 -2.67
N THR A 217 -19.47 -5.68 -1.75
CA THR A 217 -19.66 -7.00 -1.15
C THR A 217 -20.09 -8.02 -2.20
N ALA A 218 -21.06 -7.69 -3.05
CA ALA A 218 -21.50 -8.57 -4.13
C ALA A 218 -20.36 -8.90 -5.10
N SER A 219 -19.58 -7.89 -5.49
CA SER A 219 -18.44 -8.09 -6.39
C SER A 219 -17.36 -8.98 -5.77
N LEU A 220 -17.01 -8.74 -4.50
CA LEU A 220 -16.03 -9.56 -3.79
C LEU A 220 -16.49 -11.01 -3.66
N LYS A 221 -17.78 -11.24 -3.36
CA LYS A 221 -18.37 -12.60 -3.35
C LYS A 221 -18.21 -13.29 -4.71
N ASN A 222 -18.50 -12.59 -5.80
CA ASN A 222 -18.36 -13.14 -7.17
C ASN A 222 -16.90 -13.45 -7.50
N MET A 223 -15.96 -12.58 -7.12
CA MET A 223 -14.52 -12.81 -7.32
C MET A 223 -14.02 -14.02 -6.53
N VAL A 224 -14.42 -14.15 -5.25
CA VAL A 224 -14.06 -15.31 -4.42
C VAL A 224 -14.67 -16.60 -4.98
N ALA A 225 -15.92 -16.57 -5.41
CA ALA A 225 -16.58 -17.71 -6.05
C ALA A 225 -15.86 -18.14 -7.34
N ALA A 226 -15.48 -17.18 -8.20
CA ALA A 226 -14.70 -17.46 -9.40
C ALA A 226 -13.32 -18.05 -9.09
N ALA A 227 -12.63 -17.52 -8.07
CA ALA A 227 -11.34 -18.04 -7.62
C ALA A 227 -11.45 -19.48 -7.08
N LYS A 228 -12.49 -19.78 -6.27
CA LYS A 228 -12.78 -21.14 -5.79
C LYS A 228 -13.02 -22.09 -6.96
N LYS A 229 -13.87 -21.68 -7.92
CA LYS A 229 -14.20 -22.45 -9.14
C LYS A 229 -12.95 -22.77 -9.97
N MET A 230 -12.04 -21.81 -10.14
CA MET A 230 -10.77 -22.03 -10.86
C MET A 230 -9.81 -22.97 -10.13
N ARG A 231 -9.89 -23.07 -8.80
CA ARG A 231 -9.07 -23.97 -7.98
C ARG A 231 -9.66 -25.38 -7.85
N GLY A 232 -10.88 -25.62 -8.33
CA GLY A 232 -11.60 -26.87 -8.12
C GLY A 232 -12.08 -27.08 -6.68
N ALA A 233 -12.14 -26.03 -5.87
CA ALA A 233 -12.67 -26.09 -4.51
C ALA A 233 -14.20 -25.85 -4.54
N GLU A 234 -14.99 -26.75 -3.96
CA GLU A 234 -16.43 -26.57 -3.82
C GLU A 234 -16.80 -25.35 -2.95
N ILE A 235 -17.97 -24.77 -3.20
CA ILE A 235 -18.43 -23.50 -2.61
C ILE A 235 -18.84 -23.68 -1.16
#